data_AF-A0A8C2JEV1-F1
#
_entry.id   AF-A0A8C2JEV1-F1
#
_cell.length_a   1.000
_cell.length_b   1.000
_cell.length_c   1.000
_cell.angle_alpha   90.00
_cell.angle_beta   90.00
_cell.angle_gamma   90.00
#
_symmetry.space_group_name_H-M   'P 1'
#
loop_
_entity.id
_entity.type
_entity.pdbx_description
1 polymer ?
#
loop_
_entity_poly.entity_id
_entity_poly.type
_entity_poly.pdbx_seq_one_letter_code
_entity_poly.pdbx_strand_id
1 'polypeptide(L)'
;MTLYILIRNKANQLRRNKKDLVLTEKRKLGSRDGPPHLVAVIALHAEVDAGAVTKILRGEGVGGVVLEDQGVTGAKDSFGLVLPRFKQRFIFYRPDTADLHALLDVAKIADSLVFVLESTEGWDSYGEYCLSCFFAQGLPSHALVCQGVADLAVKKRSESRRVLSRLVESHFPDARLFPVDSEQDATLLLRHLSAQKQRRLGFRSRRSHMLAQRATYIPNTSQNGGGGPATGLGTLCVSGYIRGSPLQVNRLVHITGHGDFQLSQIDAPPLTPRPPAVHNNN
;
A
#
# COMPACT_ATOMS: atom_id res chain seq x y z
N MET A 1 2.60 42.95 -29.26
CA MET A 1 3.20 41.63 -29.58
C MET A 1 4.08 41.10 -28.45
N THR A 2 4.97 41.91 -27.86
CA THR A 2 5.91 41.50 -26.79
C THR A 2 5.24 41.03 -25.49
N LEU A 3 4.16 41.68 -25.06
CA LEU A 3 3.42 41.29 -23.84
C LEU A 3 2.76 39.91 -23.96
N TYR A 4 2.21 39.58 -25.13
CA TYR A 4 1.63 38.26 -25.41
C TYR A 4 2.70 37.14 -25.38
N ILE A 5 3.88 37.43 -25.93
CA ILE A 5 5.03 36.51 -25.88
C ILE A 5 5.49 36.30 -24.44
N LEU A 6 5.56 37.35 -23.61
CA LEU A 6 5.90 37.25 -22.19
C LEU A 6 4.87 36.43 -21.40
N ILE A 7 3.57 36.65 -21.62
CA ILE A 7 2.49 35.88 -20.97
C ILE A 7 2.59 34.40 -21.36
N ARG A 8 2.79 34.11 -22.66
CA ARG A 8 2.96 32.74 -23.17
C ARG A 8 4.20 32.06 -22.59
N ASN A 9 5.32 32.77 -22.48
CA ASN A 9 6.55 32.25 -21.89
C ASN A 9 6.40 31.98 -20.39
N LYS A 10 5.78 32.90 -19.64
CA LYS A 10 5.47 32.71 -18.20
C LYS A 10 4.55 31.50 -18.00
N ALA A 11 3.51 31.35 -18.82
CA ALA A 11 2.61 30.20 -18.76
C ALA A 11 3.35 28.88 -19.07
N ASN A 12 4.26 28.88 -20.05
CA ASN A 12 5.08 27.71 -20.38
C ASN A 12 6.05 27.33 -19.26
N GLN A 13 6.70 28.32 -18.64
CA GLN A 13 7.57 28.10 -17.48
C GLN A 13 6.77 27.52 -16.30
N LEU A 14 5.63 28.11 -15.95
CA LEU A 14 4.75 27.60 -14.90
C LEU A 14 4.29 26.16 -15.18
N ARG A 15 3.93 25.85 -16.44
CA ARG A 15 3.53 24.50 -16.85
C ARG A 15 4.69 23.51 -16.73
N ARG A 16 5.91 23.90 -17.12
CA ARG A 16 7.10 23.06 -17.02
C ARG A 16 7.41 22.75 -15.56
N ASN A 17 7.47 23.77 -14.71
CA ASN A 17 7.73 23.60 -13.28
C ASN A 17 6.69 22.71 -12.59
N LYS A 18 5.39 22.90 -12.90
CA LYS A 18 4.33 22.02 -12.37
C LYS A 18 4.47 20.57 -12.85
N LYS A 19 4.83 20.36 -14.12
CA LYS A 19 5.06 19.00 -14.67
C LYS A 19 6.24 18.33 -13.97
N ASP A 20 7.34 19.04 -13.79
CA ASP A 20 8.56 18.51 -13.17
C ASP A 20 8.33 18.15 -11.70
N LEU A 21 7.56 18.96 -10.97
CA LEU A 21 7.11 18.65 -9.60
C LEU A 21 6.28 17.36 -9.56
N VAL A 22 5.29 17.23 -10.44
CA VAL A 22 4.44 16.01 -10.50
C VAL A 22 5.26 14.76 -10.87
N LEU A 23 6.20 14.88 -11.81
CA LEU A 23 7.05 13.77 -12.22
C LEU A 23 7.99 13.34 -11.09
N THR A 24 8.60 14.30 -10.40
CA THR A 24 9.46 14.02 -9.23
C THR A 24 8.69 13.27 -8.15
N GLU A 25 7.45 13.68 -7.90
CA GLU A 25 6.59 13.01 -6.92
C GLU A 25 6.19 11.59 -7.33
N LYS A 26 5.83 11.38 -8.60
CA LYS A 26 5.53 10.03 -9.10
C LYS A 26 6.75 9.10 -9.06
N ARG A 27 7.97 9.63 -9.18
CA ARG A 27 9.21 8.84 -9.08
C ARG A 27 9.54 8.41 -7.65
N LYS A 28 8.97 9.05 -6.61
CA LYS A 28 9.25 8.70 -5.22
C LYS A 28 8.59 7.39 -4.77
N LEU A 29 7.55 6.93 -5.46
CA LEU A 29 6.79 5.74 -5.07
C LEU A 29 6.86 4.65 -6.14
N GLY A 30 7.18 3.43 -5.71
CA GLY A 30 7.17 2.21 -6.53
C GLY A 30 8.17 2.19 -7.68
N SER A 31 8.98 3.23 -7.85
CA SER A 31 10.06 3.27 -8.84
C SER A 31 11.25 2.38 -8.42
N ARG A 32 12.26 2.30 -9.28
CA ARG A 32 13.52 1.57 -9.00
C ARG A 32 14.20 2.04 -7.72
N ASP A 33 14.18 3.35 -7.47
CA ASP A 33 14.96 3.99 -6.40
C ASP A 33 14.07 4.36 -5.20
N GLY A 34 12.74 4.36 -5.36
CA GLY A 34 11.77 4.61 -4.29
C GLY A 34 11.26 3.34 -3.61
N PRO A 35 10.69 3.42 -2.40
CA PRO A 35 10.08 2.28 -1.72
C PRO A 35 8.97 1.64 -2.58
N PRO A 36 8.74 0.33 -2.50
CA PRO A 36 7.61 -0.32 -3.16
C PRO A 36 6.28 0.31 -2.71
N HIS A 37 5.32 0.39 -3.61
CA HIS A 37 3.97 0.89 -3.32
C HIS A 37 3.25 -0.07 -2.38
N LEU A 38 2.97 0.35 -1.15
CA LEU A 38 2.29 -0.48 -0.15
C LEU A 38 0.78 -0.40 -0.37
N VAL A 39 0.16 -1.54 -0.66
CA VAL A 39 -1.28 -1.68 -0.91
C VAL A 39 -1.87 -2.62 0.12
N ALA A 40 -2.83 -2.13 0.91
CA ALA A 40 -3.58 -2.97 1.83
C ALA A 40 -4.90 -3.43 1.19
N VAL A 41 -5.17 -4.74 1.21
CA VAL A 41 -6.41 -5.33 0.66
C VAL A 41 -7.35 -5.67 1.80
N ILE A 42 -8.50 -5.02 1.87
CA ILE A 42 -9.43 -5.05 3.01
C ILE A 42 -10.79 -5.50 2.51
N ALA A 43 -11.31 -6.60 3.05
CA ALA A 43 -12.70 -7.00 2.82
C ALA A 43 -13.62 -6.18 3.73
N LEU A 44 -14.69 -5.61 3.16
CA LEU A 44 -15.68 -4.83 3.90
C LEU A 44 -16.99 -5.61 4.17
N HIS A 45 -17.01 -6.90 3.84
CA HIS A 45 -18.16 -7.76 4.02
C HIS A 45 -17.70 -9.15 4.45
N ALA A 46 -18.42 -9.79 5.38
CA ALA A 46 -18.09 -11.11 5.90
C ALA A 46 -18.08 -12.22 4.82
N GLU A 47 -18.92 -12.10 3.79
CA GLU A 47 -19.00 -13.09 2.69
C GLU A 47 -17.92 -12.90 1.61
N VAL A 48 -17.11 -11.84 1.69
CA VAL A 48 -16.12 -11.51 0.67
C VAL A 48 -14.74 -12.00 1.08
N ASP A 49 -14.10 -12.77 0.19
CA ASP A 49 -12.74 -13.26 0.40
C ASP A 49 -11.69 -12.35 -0.27
N ALA A 50 -11.06 -11.48 0.52
CA ALA A 50 -9.89 -10.72 0.07
C ALA A 50 -8.72 -11.64 -0.38
N GLY A 51 -8.66 -12.89 0.10
CA GLY A 51 -7.70 -13.90 -0.35
C GLY A 51 -7.83 -14.19 -1.84
N ALA A 52 -9.06 -14.37 -2.35
CA ALA A 52 -9.33 -14.55 -3.77
C ALA A 52 -8.77 -13.39 -4.63
N VAL A 53 -8.93 -12.13 -4.20
CA VAL A 53 -8.34 -10.97 -4.91
C VAL A 53 -6.82 -11.08 -4.94
N THR A 54 -6.20 -11.38 -3.80
CA THR A 54 -4.73 -11.52 -3.73
C THR A 54 -4.21 -12.68 -4.58
N LYS A 55 -4.97 -13.76 -4.71
CA LYS A 55 -4.64 -14.91 -5.58
C LYS A 55 -4.66 -14.51 -7.05
N ILE A 56 -5.70 -13.79 -7.50
CA ILE A 56 -5.77 -13.30 -8.89
C ILE A 56 -4.62 -12.32 -9.17
N LEU A 57 -4.26 -11.46 -8.20
CA LEU A 57 -3.12 -10.54 -8.33
C LEU A 57 -1.76 -11.25 -8.45
N ARG A 58 -1.65 -12.49 -7.94
CA ARG A 58 -0.46 -13.35 -8.09
C ARG A 58 -0.44 -14.16 -9.39
N GLY A 59 -1.52 -14.13 -10.18
CA GLY A 59 -1.64 -14.88 -11.42
C GLY A 59 -0.54 -14.52 -12.43
N GLU A 60 0.00 -15.51 -13.12
CA GLU A 60 1.09 -15.31 -14.08
C GLU A 60 0.68 -14.43 -15.27
N GLY A 61 -0.57 -14.49 -15.71
CA GLY A 61 -1.08 -13.67 -16.82
C GLY A 61 -1.23 -12.19 -16.50
N VAL A 62 -1.05 -11.78 -15.23
CA VAL A 62 -0.89 -10.38 -14.83
C VAL A 62 0.47 -9.82 -15.31
N GLY A 63 1.43 -10.69 -15.63
CA GLY A 63 2.76 -10.32 -16.15
C GLY A 63 3.67 -9.70 -15.08
N GLY A 64 3.45 -10.05 -13.81
CA GLY A 64 4.25 -9.60 -12.68
C GLY A 64 5.12 -10.71 -12.10
N VAL A 65 6.31 -10.33 -11.62
CA VAL A 65 7.17 -11.22 -10.85
C VAL A 65 6.75 -11.15 -9.39
N VAL A 66 6.19 -12.24 -8.88
CA VAL A 66 5.82 -12.37 -7.47
C VAL A 66 7.08 -12.65 -6.65
N LEU A 67 7.28 -11.88 -5.59
CA LEU A 67 8.39 -12.00 -4.65
C LEU A 67 7.82 -12.23 -3.26
N GLU A 68 7.61 -13.50 -2.89
CA GLU A 68 7.05 -13.86 -1.58
C GLU A 68 7.99 -13.44 -0.43
N ASP A 69 9.30 -13.51 -0.67
CA ASP A 69 10.36 -13.10 0.26
C ASP A 69 10.37 -11.61 0.60
N GLN A 70 9.63 -10.78 -0.16
CA GLN A 70 9.47 -9.34 0.08
C GLN A 70 8.19 -9.01 0.87
N GLY A 71 7.42 -10.04 1.28
CA GLY A 71 6.30 -9.90 2.19
C GLY A 71 6.71 -9.52 3.61
N VAL A 72 5.71 -9.28 4.45
CA VAL A 72 5.86 -9.16 5.90
C VAL A 72 5.94 -10.57 6.48
N THR A 73 7.07 -10.87 7.13
CA THR A 73 7.31 -12.19 7.73
C THR A 73 6.28 -12.45 8.82
N GLY A 74 5.58 -13.59 8.75
CA GLY A 74 4.53 -13.98 9.70
C GLY A 74 3.12 -13.51 9.34
N ALA A 75 2.95 -12.68 8.30
CA ALA A 75 1.64 -12.33 7.78
C ALA A 75 1.18 -13.36 6.72
N LYS A 76 -0.02 -13.92 6.91
CA LYS A 76 -0.54 -15.03 6.07
C LYS A 76 -0.58 -14.69 4.58
N ASP A 77 -0.92 -13.46 4.22
CA ASP A 77 -1.12 -13.04 2.82
C ASP A 77 -0.43 -11.70 2.55
N SER A 78 0.91 -11.71 2.56
CA SER A 78 1.70 -10.57 2.14
C SER A 78 2.75 -10.98 1.11
N PHE A 79 2.90 -10.18 0.06
CA PHE A 79 3.82 -10.49 -1.04
C PHE A 79 4.30 -9.24 -1.74
N GLY A 80 5.52 -9.28 -2.27
CA GLY A 80 6.01 -8.30 -3.23
C GLY A 80 5.53 -8.63 -4.64
N LEU A 81 5.20 -7.63 -5.44
CA LEU A 81 4.90 -7.79 -6.85
C LEU A 81 5.68 -6.76 -7.66
N VAL A 82 6.53 -7.22 -8.56
CA VAL A 82 7.24 -6.35 -9.51
C VAL A 82 6.56 -6.45 -10.85
N LEU A 83 6.12 -5.31 -11.39
CA LEU A 83 5.51 -5.24 -12.72
C LEU A 83 6.45 -4.48 -13.67
N PRO A 84 7.29 -5.21 -14.45
CA PRO A 84 8.21 -4.59 -15.40
C PRO A 84 7.50 -3.72 -16.43
N ARG A 85 6.31 -4.15 -16.89
CA ARG A 85 5.47 -3.43 -17.85
C ARG A 85 5.11 -2.02 -17.38
N PHE A 86 4.79 -1.88 -16.09
CA PHE A 86 4.45 -0.58 -15.49
C PHE A 86 5.65 0.12 -14.85
N LYS A 87 6.81 -0.55 -14.79
CA LYS A 87 8.02 -0.11 -14.08
C LYS A 87 7.74 0.24 -12.62
N GLN A 88 6.89 -0.56 -11.99
CA GLN A 88 6.38 -0.33 -10.64
C GLN A 88 6.56 -1.56 -9.76
N ARG A 89 6.88 -1.33 -8.49
CA ARG A 89 7.00 -2.35 -7.45
C ARG A 89 5.92 -2.13 -6.42
N PHE A 90 5.24 -3.20 -6.04
CA PHE A 90 4.17 -3.22 -5.06
C PHE A 90 4.53 -4.15 -3.91
N ILE A 91 4.02 -3.85 -2.73
CA ILE A 91 3.88 -4.80 -1.63
C ILE A 91 2.39 -4.84 -1.32
N PHE A 92 1.80 -6.03 -1.45
CA PHE A 92 0.44 -6.28 -1.04
C PHE A 92 0.44 -6.86 0.37
N TYR A 93 -0.50 -6.40 1.18
CA TYR A 93 -0.68 -6.87 2.53
C TYR A 93 -2.17 -7.01 2.83
N ARG A 94 -2.60 -8.18 3.30
CA ARG A 94 -3.96 -8.42 3.75
C ARG A 94 -3.99 -8.37 5.29
N PRO A 95 -4.49 -7.29 5.91
CA PRO A 95 -4.75 -7.27 7.33
C PRO A 95 -5.88 -8.25 7.69
N ASP A 96 -5.86 -8.72 8.93
CA ASP A 96 -7.02 -9.39 9.52
C ASP A 96 -8.13 -8.35 9.73
N THR A 97 -9.33 -8.63 9.23
CA THR A 97 -10.48 -7.73 9.37
C THR A 97 -11.11 -7.84 10.76
N ALA A 98 -10.86 -8.93 11.49
CA ALA A 98 -11.38 -9.11 12.85
C ALA A 98 -10.73 -8.18 13.88
N ASP A 99 -9.47 -7.78 13.65
CA ASP A 99 -8.75 -6.84 14.52
C ASP A 99 -8.76 -5.43 13.92
N LEU A 100 -9.69 -4.60 14.41
CA LEU A 100 -9.79 -3.20 14.03
C LEU A 100 -8.49 -2.42 14.28
N HIS A 101 -7.77 -2.70 15.37
CA HIS A 101 -6.55 -1.95 15.69
C HIS A 101 -5.44 -2.25 14.70
N ALA A 102 -5.22 -3.53 14.38
CA ALA A 102 -4.28 -3.94 13.33
C ALA A 102 -4.67 -3.33 11.97
N LEU A 103 -5.96 -3.33 11.65
CA LEU A 103 -6.50 -2.76 10.42
C LEU A 103 -6.22 -1.26 10.29
N LEU A 104 -6.48 -0.47 11.34
CA LEU A 104 -6.20 0.97 11.39
C LEU A 104 -4.69 1.27 11.39
N ASP A 105 -3.90 0.39 11.98
CA ASP A 105 -2.44 0.50 12.02
C ASP A 105 -1.79 0.25 10.67
N VAL A 106 -2.40 -0.59 9.84
CA VAL A 106 -2.00 -0.82 8.45
C VAL A 106 -2.51 0.32 7.57
N ALA A 107 -3.75 0.78 7.78
CA ALA A 107 -4.32 1.85 6.98
C ALA A 107 -3.55 3.16 7.10
N LYS A 108 -3.02 3.49 8.28
CA LYS A 108 -2.22 4.72 8.48
C LYS A 108 -0.87 4.71 7.77
N ILE A 109 -0.36 3.54 7.37
CA ILE A 109 0.95 3.41 6.69
C ILE A 109 0.83 3.09 5.21
N ALA A 110 -0.28 2.49 4.76
CA ALA A 110 -0.49 2.06 3.39
C ALA A 110 -0.58 3.24 2.42
N ASP A 111 0.03 3.14 1.24
CA ASP A 111 -0.06 4.18 0.22
C ASP A 111 -1.42 4.18 -0.47
N SER A 112 -1.91 2.97 -0.76
CA SER A 112 -3.26 2.74 -1.26
C SER A 112 -4.01 1.69 -0.44
N LEU A 113 -5.31 1.87 -0.28
CA LEU A 113 -6.25 0.87 0.24
C LEU A 113 -7.08 0.30 -0.92
N VAL A 114 -7.23 -1.01 -0.98
CA VAL A 114 -8.13 -1.69 -1.89
C VAL A 114 -9.25 -2.29 -1.05
N PHE A 115 -10.44 -1.71 -1.17
CA PHE A 115 -11.64 -2.18 -0.49
C PHE A 115 -12.35 -3.19 -1.38
N VAL A 116 -12.55 -4.40 -0.86
CA VAL A 116 -13.26 -5.47 -1.54
C VAL A 116 -14.70 -5.48 -1.06
N LEU A 117 -15.61 -5.32 -2.02
CA LEU A 117 -17.05 -5.17 -1.86
C LEU A 117 -17.77 -6.43 -2.33
N GLU A 118 -18.89 -6.72 -1.68
CA GLU A 118 -19.85 -7.72 -2.11
C GLU A 118 -20.65 -7.19 -3.33
N SER A 119 -21.12 -8.11 -4.16
CA SER A 119 -21.75 -7.84 -5.45
C SER A 119 -23.14 -7.19 -5.40
N THR A 120 -23.87 -7.29 -4.29
CA THR A 120 -25.26 -6.85 -4.13
C THR A 120 -25.44 -5.76 -3.06
N GLU A 121 -24.92 -5.98 -1.85
CA GLU A 121 -25.01 -5.10 -0.69
C GLU A 121 -23.81 -4.15 -0.59
N GLY A 122 -22.63 -4.61 -1.03
CA GLY A 122 -21.40 -3.82 -1.03
C GLY A 122 -20.57 -4.02 0.25
N TRP A 123 -21.05 -3.54 1.39
CA TRP A 123 -20.39 -3.72 2.69
C TRP A 123 -21.42 -3.92 3.80
N ASP A 124 -21.03 -4.66 4.84
CA ASP A 124 -21.90 -4.93 5.98
C ASP A 124 -21.81 -3.83 7.04
N SER A 125 -22.59 -3.97 8.12
CA SER A 125 -22.57 -3.03 9.26
C SER A 125 -21.19 -2.87 9.91
N TYR A 126 -20.36 -3.92 9.90
CA TYR A 126 -19.00 -3.87 10.43
C TYR A 126 -18.04 -3.18 9.46
N GLY A 127 -18.22 -3.39 8.16
CA GLY A 127 -17.55 -2.66 7.09
C GLY A 127 -17.86 -1.17 7.16
N GLU A 128 -19.12 -0.79 7.39
CA GLU A 128 -19.51 0.61 7.60
C GLU A 128 -18.82 1.22 8.83
N TYR A 129 -18.71 0.47 9.92
CA TYR A 129 -17.97 0.88 11.10
C TYR A 129 -16.47 1.08 10.80
N CYS A 130 -15.84 0.15 10.09
CA CYS A 130 -14.44 0.26 9.68
C CYS A 130 -14.20 1.47 8.77
N LEU A 131 -15.10 1.69 7.79
CA LEU A 131 -15.07 2.85 6.90
C LEU A 131 -15.15 4.16 7.68
N SER A 132 -16.06 4.24 8.66
CA SER A 132 -16.19 5.39 9.55
C SER A 132 -14.88 5.70 10.28
N CYS A 133 -14.20 4.65 10.79
CA CYS A 133 -12.89 4.81 11.41
C CYS A 133 -11.81 5.29 10.42
N PHE A 134 -11.76 4.76 9.20
CA PHE A 134 -10.82 5.22 8.18
C PHE A 134 -11.05 6.67 7.74
N PHE A 135 -12.31 7.08 7.61
CA PHE A 135 -12.65 8.46 7.29
C PHE A 135 -12.19 9.42 8.39
N ALA A 136 -12.41 9.06 9.65
CA ALA A 136 -11.98 9.84 10.80
C ALA A 136 -10.44 9.90 10.94
N GLN A 137 -9.74 8.79 10.70
CA GLN A 137 -8.27 8.71 10.78
C GLN A 137 -7.56 9.47 9.64
N GLY A 138 -8.23 9.56 8.49
CA GLY A 138 -7.70 10.18 7.28
C GLY A 138 -7.38 9.11 6.23
N LEU A 139 -8.36 8.89 5.35
CA LEU A 139 -8.30 7.87 4.30
C LEU A 139 -7.16 8.14 3.29
N PRO A 140 -6.22 7.19 3.09
CA PRO A 140 -5.25 7.23 2.00
C PRO A 140 -5.90 7.21 0.60
N SER A 141 -5.08 7.11 -0.43
CA SER A 141 -5.57 6.77 -1.77
C SER A 141 -6.32 5.45 -1.69
N HIS A 142 -7.47 5.32 -2.34
CA HIS A 142 -8.25 4.08 -2.30
C HIS A 142 -8.71 3.66 -3.69
N ALA A 143 -8.99 2.37 -3.83
CA ALA A 143 -9.65 1.77 -4.98
C ALA A 143 -10.72 0.80 -4.46
N LEU A 144 -11.87 0.77 -5.14
CA LEU A 144 -12.97 -0.11 -4.76
C LEU A 144 -13.02 -1.26 -5.76
N VAL A 145 -13.07 -2.46 -5.24
CA VAL A 145 -13.09 -3.71 -6.01
C VAL A 145 -14.37 -4.45 -5.68
N CYS A 146 -15.02 -5.01 -6.69
CA CYS A 146 -16.15 -5.90 -6.53
C CYS A 146 -15.75 -7.30 -6.97
N GLN A 147 -16.15 -8.31 -6.20
CA GLN A 147 -16.04 -9.72 -6.59
C GLN A 147 -17.43 -10.31 -6.81
N GLY A 148 -17.52 -11.37 -7.63
CA GLY A 148 -18.74 -12.18 -7.78
C GLY A 148 -19.78 -11.57 -8.73
N VAL A 149 -19.45 -10.45 -9.40
CA VAL A 149 -20.36 -9.86 -10.40
C VAL A 149 -20.51 -10.80 -11.60
N ALA A 150 -19.45 -11.51 -11.97
CA ALA A 150 -19.50 -12.53 -13.02
C ALA A 150 -20.42 -13.71 -12.67
N ASP A 151 -20.57 -14.08 -11.40
CA ASP A 151 -21.36 -15.25 -10.98
C ASP A 151 -22.88 -14.96 -10.91
N LEU A 152 -23.25 -13.68 -10.84
CA LEU A 152 -24.65 -13.27 -10.89
C LEU A 152 -25.27 -13.53 -12.27
N ALA A 153 -26.58 -13.77 -12.31
CA ALA A 153 -27.33 -13.91 -13.55
C ALA A 153 -27.20 -12.63 -14.42
N VAL A 154 -26.99 -12.79 -15.74
CA VAL A 154 -26.72 -11.69 -16.70
C VAL A 154 -27.68 -10.50 -16.56
N LYS A 155 -28.96 -10.77 -16.27
CA LYS A 155 -29.99 -9.73 -16.07
C LYS A 155 -29.80 -8.91 -14.79
N LYS A 156 -29.28 -9.51 -13.71
CA LYS A 156 -29.06 -8.86 -12.41
C LYS A 156 -27.71 -8.14 -12.34
N ARG A 157 -26.71 -8.53 -13.15
CA ARG A 157 -25.37 -7.89 -13.15
C ARG A 157 -25.41 -6.37 -13.35
N SER A 158 -26.21 -5.89 -14.29
CA SER A 158 -26.30 -4.46 -14.60
C SER A 158 -27.01 -3.67 -13.49
N GLU A 159 -28.02 -4.28 -12.86
CA GLU A 159 -28.74 -3.71 -11.74
C GLU A 159 -27.87 -3.64 -10.48
N SER A 160 -27.24 -4.75 -10.10
CA SER A 160 -26.28 -4.83 -8.99
C SER A 160 -25.16 -3.79 -9.13
N ARG A 161 -24.55 -3.70 -10.32
CA ARG A 161 -23.51 -2.70 -10.58
C ARG A 161 -24.03 -1.27 -10.45
N ARG A 162 -25.28 -0.99 -10.86
CA ARG A 162 -25.88 0.33 -10.72
C ARG A 162 -26.15 0.68 -9.26
N VAL A 163 -26.59 -0.28 -8.45
CA VAL A 163 -26.80 -0.12 -7.02
C VAL A 163 -25.47 0.15 -6.32
N LEU A 164 -24.46 -0.68 -6.56
CA LEU A 164 -23.12 -0.50 -5.99
C LEU A 164 -22.49 0.83 -6.41
N SER A 165 -22.60 1.24 -7.67
CA SER A 165 -22.08 2.55 -8.10
C SER A 165 -22.73 3.70 -7.34
N ARG A 166 -24.06 3.66 -7.09
CA ARG A 166 -24.75 4.69 -6.29
C ARG A 166 -24.30 4.70 -4.84
N LEU A 167 -24.16 3.51 -4.24
CA LEU A 167 -23.67 3.36 -2.87
C LEU A 167 -22.25 3.94 -2.75
N VAL A 168 -21.37 3.57 -3.68
CA VAL A 168 -19.99 4.08 -3.76
C VAL A 168 -19.96 5.59 -3.95
N GLU A 169 -20.75 6.16 -4.85
CA GLU A 169 -20.80 7.60 -5.07
C GLU A 169 -21.26 8.37 -3.82
N SER A 170 -22.08 7.77 -2.97
CA SER A 170 -22.55 8.41 -1.74
C SER A 170 -21.48 8.49 -0.63
N HIS A 171 -20.60 7.49 -0.53
CA HIS A 171 -19.51 7.47 0.48
C HIS A 171 -18.16 7.96 -0.06
N PHE A 172 -17.91 7.81 -1.36
CA PHE A 172 -16.64 8.09 -2.01
C PHE A 172 -16.83 8.96 -3.27
N PRO A 173 -16.68 10.29 -3.17
CA PRO A 173 -16.76 11.15 -4.34
C PRO A 173 -15.63 10.82 -5.33
N ASP A 174 -15.99 10.68 -6.61
CA ASP A 174 -15.10 10.36 -7.74
C ASP A 174 -14.39 8.98 -7.68
N ALA A 175 -14.83 8.06 -6.83
CA ALA A 175 -14.22 6.74 -6.75
C ALA A 175 -14.70 5.80 -7.87
N ARG A 176 -13.76 5.02 -8.41
CA ARG A 176 -14.03 4.06 -9.48
C ARG A 176 -14.13 2.65 -8.90
N LEU A 177 -15.21 1.96 -9.25
CA LEU A 177 -15.42 0.55 -8.96
C LEU A 177 -14.79 -0.34 -10.05
N PHE A 178 -13.98 -1.30 -9.64
CA PHE A 178 -13.32 -2.28 -10.51
C PHE A 178 -13.89 -3.68 -10.25
N PRO A 179 -14.49 -4.36 -11.24
CA PRO A 179 -14.72 -5.80 -11.11
C PRO A 179 -13.34 -6.50 -11.08
N VAL A 180 -13.13 -7.50 -10.23
CA VAL A 180 -11.90 -8.31 -10.25
C VAL A 180 -12.28 -9.78 -10.18
N ASP A 181 -12.74 -10.28 -11.33
CA ASP A 181 -13.10 -11.69 -11.52
C ASP A 181 -12.04 -12.41 -12.38
N SER A 182 -11.21 -11.67 -13.13
CA SER A 182 -10.18 -12.21 -14.03
C SER A 182 -8.81 -11.54 -13.88
N GLU A 183 -7.75 -12.18 -14.40
CA GLU A 183 -6.40 -11.62 -14.43
C GLU A 183 -6.28 -10.35 -15.30
N GLN A 184 -7.12 -10.24 -16.34
CA GLN A 184 -7.20 -9.03 -17.17
C GLN A 184 -7.72 -7.85 -16.36
N ASP A 185 -8.71 -8.08 -15.52
CA ASP A 185 -9.26 -7.08 -14.62
C ASP A 185 -8.27 -6.68 -13.53
N ALA A 186 -7.56 -7.66 -12.96
CA ALA A 186 -6.47 -7.40 -12.03
C ALA A 186 -5.37 -6.52 -12.65
N THR A 187 -5.06 -6.73 -13.94
CA THR A 187 -4.13 -5.87 -14.70
C THR A 187 -4.65 -4.44 -14.82
N LEU A 188 -5.96 -4.24 -15.01
CA LEU A 188 -6.58 -2.91 -15.04
C LEU A 188 -6.53 -2.23 -13.67
N LEU A 189 -6.77 -2.97 -12.59
CA LEU A 189 -6.61 -2.49 -11.22
C LEU A 189 -5.16 -2.06 -10.94
N LEU A 190 -4.18 -2.90 -11.28
CA LEU A 190 -2.76 -2.59 -11.09
C LEU A 190 -2.31 -1.38 -11.91
N ARG A 191 -2.83 -1.24 -13.13
CA ARG A 191 -2.62 -0.03 -13.94
C ARG A 191 -3.22 1.20 -13.27
N HIS A 192 -4.39 1.07 -12.64
CA HIS A 192 -4.98 2.15 -11.87
C HIS A 192 -4.09 2.52 -10.67
N LEU A 193 -3.72 1.55 -9.84
CA LEU A 193 -2.89 1.76 -8.63
C LEU A 193 -1.53 2.39 -8.97
N SER A 194 -0.88 1.97 -10.06
CA SER A 194 0.40 2.55 -10.51
C SER A 194 0.27 3.99 -11.01
N ALA A 195 -0.84 4.34 -11.65
CA ALA A 195 -1.06 5.67 -12.20
C ALA A 195 -1.76 6.63 -11.23
N GLN A 196 -2.35 6.10 -10.15
CA GLN A 196 -3.19 6.82 -9.21
C GLN A 196 -2.43 7.96 -8.54
N LYS A 197 -3.07 9.13 -8.50
CA LYS A 197 -2.55 10.27 -7.76
C LYS A 197 -2.64 9.96 -6.28
N GLN A 198 -1.48 9.96 -5.62
CA GLN A 198 -1.42 9.66 -4.20
C GLN A 198 -1.96 10.81 -3.35
N ARG A 199 -2.89 10.49 -2.45
CA ARG A 199 -3.40 11.44 -1.46
C ARG A 199 -2.35 11.62 -0.36
N ARG A 200 -1.99 12.88 -0.07
CA ARG A 200 -1.01 13.19 0.97
C ARG A 200 -1.71 13.39 2.30
N LEU A 201 -1.43 12.51 3.25
CA LEU A 201 -1.85 12.66 4.64
C LEU A 201 -0.78 13.49 5.38
N GLY A 202 -1.21 14.58 6.04
CA GLY A 202 -0.30 15.54 6.67
C GLY A 202 0.56 14.93 7.78
N PHE A 203 0.06 13.91 8.49
CA PHE A 203 0.81 13.23 9.54
C PHE A 203 1.88 12.28 8.99
N ARG A 204 1.66 11.67 7.81
CA ARG A 204 2.61 10.75 7.15
C ARG A 204 3.75 11.47 6.45
N SER A 205 3.47 12.65 5.89
CA SER A 205 4.48 13.39 5.13
C SER A 205 5.52 14.09 6.00
N ARG A 206 5.18 14.36 7.27
CA ARG A 206 6.03 15.09 8.23
C ARG A 206 6.90 14.18 9.09
N ARG A 207 6.65 12.88 9.12
CA ARG A 207 7.34 11.91 9.98
C ARG A 207 7.86 10.72 9.18
N SER A 208 9.01 10.21 9.57
CA SER A 208 9.56 8.96 9.07
C SER A 208 8.72 7.81 9.61
N HIS A 209 8.26 6.93 8.73
CA HIS A 209 7.52 5.74 9.09
C HIS A 209 7.95 4.57 8.21
N MET A 210 7.72 3.35 8.68
CA MET A 210 8.13 2.14 8.01
C MET A 210 7.15 1.01 8.36
N LEU A 211 6.91 0.12 7.40
CA LEU A 211 6.34 -1.20 7.68
C LEU A 211 7.51 -2.15 7.94
N ALA A 212 7.52 -2.79 9.11
CA ALA A 212 8.47 -3.85 9.41
C ALA A 212 8.18 -5.05 8.49
N GLN A 213 9.10 -5.37 7.58
CA GLN A 213 9.00 -6.57 6.75
C GLN A 213 9.61 -7.77 7.45
N ARG A 214 10.73 -7.55 8.16
CA ARG A 214 11.42 -8.55 8.97
C ARG A 214 11.79 -7.93 10.30
N ALA A 215 11.58 -8.67 11.37
CA ALA A 215 11.99 -8.29 12.72
C ALA A 215 12.70 -9.47 13.37
N THR A 216 13.90 -9.25 13.89
CA THR A 216 14.67 -10.22 14.66
C THR A 216 15.05 -9.61 16.00
N TYR A 217 14.90 -10.38 17.06
CA TYR A 217 15.24 -9.92 18.42
C TYR A 217 16.49 -10.63 18.90
N ILE A 218 17.49 -9.86 19.31
CA ILE A 218 18.74 -10.35 19.87
C ILE A 218 18.72 -10.03 21.36
N PRO A 219 18.50 -11.02 22.25
CA PRO A 219 18.50 -10.77 23.68
C PRO A 219 19.90 -10.32 24.12
N ASN A 220 19.97 -9.32 24.99
CA ASN A 220 21.23 -8.93 25.60
C ASN A 220 21.58 -9.98 26.66
N THR A 221 22.29 -11.01 26.22
CA THR A 221 22.96 -11.91 27.16
C THR A 221 24.02 -11.08 27.86
N SER A 222 24.02 -11.03 29.17
CA SER A 222 25.03 -10.34 29.99
C SER A 222 26.41 -11.00 29.82
N GLN A 223 27.04 -10.82 28.66
CA GLN A 223 28.44 -11.14 28.41
C GLN A 223 29.24 -9.87 28.63
N ASN A 224 29.49 -9.57 29.91
CA ASN A 224 30.61 -8.78 30.40
C ASN A 224 30.67 -8.95 31.92
N GLY A 225 31.15 -10.11 32.39
CA GLY A 225 31.85 -10.31 33.68
C GLY A 225 31.27 -9.82 35.01
N GLY A 226 30.08 -9.22 35.07
CA GLY A 226 29.47 -8.71 36.30
C GLY A 226 28.05 -9.25 36.45
N GLY A 227 27.83 -10.02 37.51
CA GLY A 227 26.56 -10.69 37.82
C GLY A 227 25.40 -9.75 38.14
N GLY A 228 24.92 -9.01 37.14
CA GLY A 228 23.64 -8.30 37.19
C GLY A 228 22.49 -9.21 36.74
N PRO A 229 21.25 -9.01 37.23
CA PRO A 229 20.10 -9.81 36.86
C PRO A 229 19.80 -9.68 35.36
N ALA A 230 19.33 -10.77 34.74
CA ALA A 230 18.87 -10.76 33.35
C ALA A 230 17.73 -9.75 33.21
N THR A 231 17.99 -8.60 32.60
CA THR A 231 17.03 -7.48 32.50
C THR A 231 15.87 -7.77 31.54
N GLY A 232 15.90 -8.90 30.82
CA GLY A 232 14.91 -9.26 29.79
C GLY A 232 14.96 -8.39 28.54
N LEU A 233 15.87 -7.41 28.50
CA LEU A 233 16.03 -6.46 27.40
C LEU A 233 16.97 -6.99 26.32
N GLY A 234 16.85 -6.43 25.12
CA GLY A 234 17.57 -6.89 23.95
C GLY A 234 17.45 -5.89 22.82
N THR A 235 18.16 -6.17 21.74
CA THR A 235 18.20 -5.34 20.55
C THR A 235 17.21 -5.88 19.53
N LEU A 236 16.23 -5.06 19.13
CA LEU A 236 15.30 -5.37 18.05
C LEU A 236 15.86 -4.86 16.73
N CYS A 237 16.21 -5.77 15.83
CA CYS A 237 16.63 -5.46 14.47
C CYS A 237 15.41 -5.50 13.54
N VAL A 238 15.03 -4.34 13.01
CA VAL A 238 13.88 -4.22 12.10
C VAL A 238 14.36 -3.84 10.70
N SER A 239 13.95 -4.60 9.70
CA SER A 239 14.21 -4.32 8.29
C SER A 239 12.92 -3.94 7.57
N GLY A 240 13.00 -2.90 6.73
CA GLY A 240 11.90 -2.45 5.91
C GLY A 240 12.27 -1.18 5.12
N TYR A 241 11.28 -0.62 4.43
CA TYR A 241 11.48 0.58 3.62
C TYR A 241 11.02 1.84 4.35
N ILE A 242 11.91 2.82 4.47
CA ILE A 242 11.61 4.14 5.05
C ILE A 242 10.72 4.93 4.09
N ARG A 243 9.66 5.54 4.64
CA ARG A 243 8.69 6.39 3.94
C ARG A 243 8.53 7.73 4.65
N GLY A 244 8.07 8.74 3.92
CA GLY A 244 7.84 10.09 4.45
C GLY A 244 9.11 10.92 4.48
N SER A 245 9.60 11.26 5.69
CA SER A 245 10.85 12.00 5.88
C SER A 245 12.05 11.06 6.06
N PRO A 246 13.29 11.54 5.83
CA PRO A 246 14.50 10.78 6.17
C PRO A 246 14.54 10.39 7.65
N LEU A 247 14.96 9.16 7.94
CA LEU A 247 15.14 8.67 9.31
C LEU A 247 16.46 9.22 9.90
N GLN A 248 16.46 9.56 11.18
CA GLN A 248 17.62 10.07 11.90
C GLN A 248 17.87 9.21 13.14
N VAL A 249 19.10 8.74 13.34
CA VAL A 249 19.49 7.88 14.48
C VAL A 249 19.22 8.57 15.82
N ASN A 250 19.46 9.88 15.90
CA ASN A 250 19.34 10.64 17.15
C ASN A 250 17.88 10.91 17.57
N ARG A 251 16.89 10.48 16.78
CA ARG A 251 15.48 10.65 17.11
C ARG A 251 14.92 9.37 17.72
N LEU A 252 13.95 9.54 18.62
CA LEU A 252 13.16 8.45 19.16
C LEU A 252 12.30 7.82 18.05
N VAL A 253 12.10 6.51 18.14
CA VAL A 253 11.21 5.73 17.30
C VAL A 253 10.07 5.19 18.16
N HIS A 254 8.85 5.44 17.71
CA HIS A 254 7.65 4.89 18.33
C HIS A 254 7.29 3.57 17.65
N ILE A 255 7.17 2.50 18.44
CA ILE A 255 6.59 1.23 18.01
C ILE A 255 5.13 1.22 18.45
N THR A 256 4.24 1.09 17.47
CA THR A 256 2.80 1.10 17.70
C THR A 256 2.39 -0.06 18.62
N GLY A 257 1.71 0.27 19.71
CA GLY A 257 1.32 -0.69 20.76
C GLY A 257 2.40 -0.94 21.84
N HIS A 258 3.64 -0.47 21.65
CA HIS A 258 4.76 -0.78 22.56
C HIS A 258 5.45 0.46 23.15
N GLY A 259 5.31 1.65 22.55
CA GLY A 259 5.83 2.90 23.09
C GLY A 259 7.06 3.44 22.36
N ASP A 260 7.79 4.34 23.02
CA ASP A 260 8.92 5.08 22.45
C ASP A 260 10.26 4.48 22.84
N PHE A 261 11.16 4.31 21.87
CA PHE A 261 12.48 3.71 22.04
C PHE A 261 13.56 4.53 21.33
N GLN A 262 14.80 4.43 21.81
CA GLN A 262 15.94 5.06 21.16
C GLN A 262 16.58 4.11 20.13
N LEU A 263 16.93 4.64 18.95
CA LEU A 263 17.70 3.89 17.96
C LEU A 263 19.17 3.82 18.38
N SER A 264 19.75 2.63 18.30
CA SER A 264 21.19 2.40 18.49
C SER A 264 21.98 2.56 17.20
N GLN A 265 21.46 2.00 16.09
CA GLN A 265 22.18 1.90 14.82
C GLN A 265 21.18 1.89 13.65
N ILE A 266 21.60 2.42 12.50
CA ILE A 266 20.89 2.28 11.23
C ILE A 266 21.89 1.71 10.22
N ASP A 267 21.58 0.52 9.71
CA ASP A 267 22.32 -0.09 8.61
C ASP A 267 21.52 0.04 7.32
N ALA A 268 22.23 0.40 6.24
CA ALA A 268 21.68 0.42 4.89
C ALA A 268 22.24 -0.79 4.13
N PRO A 269 21.60 -1.97 4.22
CA PRO A 269 22.00 -3.09 3.38
C PRO A 269 21.84 -2.70 1.91
N PRO A 270 22.69 -3.22 1.01
CA PRO A 270 22.54 -2.97 -0.42
C PRO A 270 21.12 -3.36 -0.84
N LEU A 271 20.47 -2.48 -1.63
CA LEU A 271 19.14 -2.72 -2.18
C LEU A 271 19.07 -4.17 -2.68
N THR A 272 18.14 -4.96 -2.11
CA THR A 272 17.94 -6.37 -2.42
C THR A 272 17.97 -6.64 -3.93
N PRO A 273 18.49 -7.81 -4.37
CA PRO A 273 18.92 -8.04 -5.74
C PRO A 273 17.80 -7.81 -6.75
N ARG A 274 18.20 -7.29 -7.91
CA ARG A 274 17.41 -7.24 -9.15
C ARG A 274 16.56 -8.53 -9.29
N PRO A 275 15.26 -8.47 -9.62
CA PRO A 275 14.66 -9.60 -10.32
C PRO A 275 15.49 -9.83 -11.60
N PRO A 276 15.78 -11.08 -11.97
CA PRO A 276 16.64 -11.39 -13.10
C PRO A 276 16.11 -10.65 -14.34
N ALA A 277 17.02 -10.05 -15.10
CA ALA A 277 16.68 -9.50 -16.40
C ALA A 277 16.04 -10.63 -17.20
N VAL A 278 14.74 -10.50 -17.48
CA VAL A 278 14.06 -11.35 -18.45
C VAL A 278 14.83 -11.18 -19.75
N HIS A 279 15.70 -12.14 -20.05
CA HIS A 279 16.30 -12.26 -21.36
C HIS A 279 15.14 -12.59 -22.29
N ASN A 280 14.74 -11.63 -23.11
CA ASN A 280 13.94 -11.93 -24.29
C ASN A 280 14.82 -12.78 -25.21
N ASN A 281 14.72 -14.10 -25.07
CA ASN A 281 15.10 -15.04 -26.09
C ASN A 281 13.86 -15.36 -26.91
N ASN A 282 13.70 -14.60 -27.99
CA ASN A 282 13.02 -14.84 -29.27
C ASN A 282 12.36 -13.57 -29.80
#